data_AF-A0A520IZI7-F1
#
_entry.id   AF-A0A520IZI7-F1
#
_cell.length_a   1.000
_cell.length_b   1.000
_cell.length_c   1.000
_cell.angle_alpha   90.00
_cell.angle_beta   90.00
_cell.angle_gamma   90.00
#
_symmetry.space_group_name_H-M   'P 1'
#
loop_
_entity.id
_entity.type
_entity.pdbx_description
1 polymer ?
#
loop_
_entity_poly.entity_id
_entity_poly.type
_entity_poly.pdbx_seq_one_letter_code
_entity_poly.pdbx_strand_id
1 'polypeptide(L)'
;REGICGMCSMFINGQPHGPKDLVTTCQLHMRSFKDGDTIVVEPWRAKAFPVIKDLAVDRSAFDRIIASGGFVSVNTGNAQDANNLPIPKAKADAAFEAAACIGCGACVATCKNASAMLFVSAKVSQLALLPQGQPERYRRVQSMVAQMDEEGFGNCTNTGACEAECPKGISLENIARMNRDYFTAKLISEEEV
;
A
#
# COMPACT_ATOMS: atom_id res chain seq x y z
N ARG A 1 20.12 3.71 -1.27
CA ARG A 1 20.35 2.26 -1.44
C ARG A 1 19.08 1.66 -2.06
N GLU A 2 19.01 1.80 -3.39
CA GLU A 2 18.04 1.32 -4.40
C GLU A 2 16.54 1.61 -4.26
N GLY A 3 16.03 1.92 -3.06
CA GLY A 3 14.64 2.36 -2.90
C GLY A 3 13.60 1.27 -3.17
N ILE A 4 13.92 0.02 -2.83
CA ILE A 4 13.06 -1.15 -3.09
C ILE A 4 12.50 -1.75 -1.80
N CYS A 5 13.22 -1.74 -0.68
CA CYS A 5 12.77 -2.41 0.55
C CYS A 5 11.76 -1.61 1.39
N GLY A 6 11.61 -0.30 1.15
CA GLY A 6 10.69 0.55 1.91
C GLY A 6 11.08 0.80 3.38
N MET A 7 12.34 0.59 3.77
CA MET A 7 12.78 0.74 5.17
C MET A 7 13.29 2.14 5.56
N CYS A 8 13.70 2.98 4.60
CA CYS A 8 14.29 4.30 4.87
C CYS A 8 13.24 5.40 5.13
N SER A 9 12.21 5.03 5.87
CA SER A 9 10.95 5.74 6.03
C SER A 9 11.05 6.87 7.06
N MET A 10 11.08 8.13 6.60
CA MET A 10 11.17 9.33 7.43
C MET A 10 10.72 10.58 6.67
N PHE A 11 10.25 11.59 7.40
CA PHE A 11 9.98 12.93 6.88
C PHE A 11 11.28 13.68 6.71
N ILE A 12 11.36 14.47 5.65
CA ILE A 12 12.45 15.41 5.42
C ILE A 12 11.82 16.74 5.02
N ASN A 13 12.01 17.78 5.84
CA ASN A 13 11.38 19.08 5.70
C ASN A 13 9.84 19.00 5.56
N GLY A 14 9.21 18.11 6.34
CA GLY A 14 7.76 17.92 6.35
C GLY A 14 7.20 17.08 5.19
N GLN A 15 8.02 16.60 4.26
CA GLN A 15 7.60 15.74 3.14
C GLN A 15 8.08 14.31 3.34
N PRO A 16 7.24 13.28 3.14
CA PRO A 16 7.68 11.89 3.18
C PRO A 16 8.79 11.65 2.15
N HIS A 17 9.90 11.05 2.55
CA HIS A 17 11.06 10.80 1.68
C HIS A 17 11.77 12.04 1.10
N GLY A 18 11.28 13.25 1.38
CA GLY A 18 11.86 14.52 0.99
C GLY A 18 11.36 15.07 -0.34
N PRO A 19 11.98 16.14 -0.86
CA PRO A 19 11.40 17.03 -1.87
C PRO A 19 11.43 16.50 -3.31
N LYS A 20 11.68 15.21 -3.52
CA LYS A 20 11.75 14.62 -4.85
C LYS A 20 10.64 13.60 -5.05
N ASP A 21 9.97 13.72 -6.18
CA ASP A 21 8.91 12.80 -6.58
C ASP A 21 9.47 11.42 -6.93
N LEU A 22 8.67 10.38 -6.69
CA LEU A 22 8.93 8.99 -7.11
C LEU A 22 10.27 8.42 -6.63
N VAL A 23 10.78 8.89 -5.50
CA VAL A 23 12.01 8.38 -4.88
C VAL A 23 11.82 8.14 -3.39
N THR A 24 12.61 7.21 -2.86
CA THR A 24 12.71 7.02 -1.41
C THR A 24 13.85 7.85 -0.82
N THR A 25 13.84 8.06 0.51
CA THR A 25 14.89 8.78 1.23
C THR A 25 16.30 8.31 0.87
N CYS A 26 16.51 7.01 0.70
CA CYS A 26 17.82 6.46 0.41
C CYS A 26 18.32 6.72 -1.03
N GLN A 27 17.47 7.27 -1.89
CA GLN A 27 17.78 7.77 -3.23
C GLN A 27 17.83 9.31 -3.28
N LEU A 28 17.42 9.98 -2.20
CA LEU A 28 17.57 11.42 -2.05
C LEU A 28 19.05 11.75 -1.83
N HIS A 29 19.54 12.75 -2.55
CA HIS A 29 20.93 13.19 -2.47
C HIS A 29 21.03 14.60 -1.92
N MET A 30 22.13 14.92 -1.21
CA MET A 30 22.38 16.25 -0.63
C MET A 30 22.38 17.38 -1.66
N ARG A 31 22.74 17.10 -2.92
CA ARG A 31 22.62 18.04 -4.05
C ARG A 31 21.20 18.50 -4.38
N SER A 32 20.18 17.93 -3.72
CA SER A 32 18.79 18.34 -3.84
C SER A 32 18.46 19.53 -2.92
N PHE A 33 19.39 19.93 -2.06
CA PHE A 33 19.29 21.04 -1.14
C PHE A 33 20.34 22.11 -1.49
N LYS A 34 20.08 23.35 -1.08
CA LYS A 34 21.00 24.48 -1.29
C LYS A 34 22.00 24.54 -0.14
N ASP A 35 23.17 25.13 -0.41
CA ASP A 35 24.14 25.40 0.64
C ASP A 35 23.55 26.35 1.69
N GLY A 36 23.78 26.05 2.97
CA GLY A 36 23.18 26.77 4.09
C GLY A 36 21.74 26.36 4.47
N ASP A 37 21.09 25.45 3.73
CA ASP A 37 19.75 24.95 4.11
C ASP A 37 19.80 24.18 5.44
N THR A 38 18.80 24.41 6.29
CA THR A 38 18.55 23.55 7.46
C THR A 38 17.64 22.40 7.04
N ILE A 39 18.09 21.16 7.27
CA ILE A 39 17.32 19.95 6.97
C ILE A 39 16.76 19.37 8.26
N VAL A 40 15.43 19.31 8.36
CA VAL A 40 14.72 18.71 9.49
C VAL A 40 14.30 17.30 9.10
N VAL A 41 14.68 16.31 9.92
CA VAL A 41 14.37 14.89 9.69
C VAL A 41 13.59 14.34 10.86
N GLU A 42 12.45 13.69 10.59
CA GLU A 42 11.51 13.25 11.62
C GLU A 42 10.96 11.84 11.32
N PRO A 43 10.60 11.04 12.33
CA PRO A 43 9.94 9.75 12.11
C PRO A 43 8.55 9.93 11.51
N TRP A 44 7.96 8.84 11.01
CA TRP A 44 6.54 8.83 10.67
C TRP A 44 5.65 9.25 11.84
N ARG A 45 4.59 9.97 11.51
CA ARG A 45 3.61 10.49 12.47
C ARG A 45 2.26 9.82 12.22
N ALA A 46 2.07 8.65 12.80
CA ALA A 46 0.78 7.95 12.79
C ALA A 46 0.66 7.09 14.05
N LYS A 47 -0.53 7.03 14.65
CA LYS A 47 -0.77 6.23 15.85
C LYS A 47 -0.48 4.74 15.61
N ALA A 48 -0.84 4.24 14.42
CA ALA A 48 -0.57 2.87 14.00
C ALA A 48 0.90 2.60 13.64
N PHE A 49 1.75 3.64 13.56
CA PHE A 49 3.21 3.53 13.41
C PHE A 49 3.93 4.16 14.61
N PRO A 50 3.85 3.54 15.80
CA PRO A 50 4.46 4.10 16.98
C PRO A 50 5.99 4.20 16.82
N VAL A 51 6.55 5.30 17.30
CA VAL A 51 8.00 5.51 17.33
C VAL A 51 8.63 4.54 18.33
N ILE A 52 9.59 3.75 17.86
CA ILE A 52 10.39 2.86 18.71
C ILE A 52 11.52 3.68 19.35
N LYS A 53 12.33 4.32 18.50
CA LYS A 53 13.46 5.17 18.90
C LYS A 53 13.93 6.02 17.73
N ASP A 54 14.24 7.29 17.97
CA ASP A 54 14.74 8.24 16.97
C ASP A 54 13.84 8.28 15.73
N LEU A 55 14.35 7.83 14.57
CA LEU A 55 13.62 7.78 13.30
C LEU A 55 12.94 6.42 13.04
N ALA A 56 13.15 5.42 13.90
CA ALA A 56 12.61 4.09 13.73
C ALA A 56 11.17 4.01 14.27
N VAL A 57 10.27 3.48 13.45
CA VAL A 57 8.85 3.25 13.77
C VAL A 57 8.50 1.78 13.58
N ASP A 58 7.56 1.28 14.39
CA ASP A 58 6.98 -0.04 14.20
C ASP A 58 5.95 0.02 13.05
N ARG A 59 6.08 -0.88 12.06
CA ARG A 59 5.16 -1.00 10.92
C ARG A 59 4.48 -2.37 10.84
N SER A 60 4.56 -3.17 11.89
CA SER A 60 3.99 -4.53 11.95
C SER A 60 2.48 -4.58 11.67
N ALA A 61 1.77 -3.46 11.82
CA ALA A 61 0.39 -3.30 11.41
C ALA A 61 0.17 -3.64 9.92
N PHE A 62 1.12 -3.29 9.04
CA PHE A 62 1.05 -3.66 7.63
C PHE A 62 1.20 -5.16 7.40
N ASP A 63 2.03 -5.84 8.18
CA ASP A 63 2.23 -7.29 8.08
C ASP A 63 0.95 -8.02 8.50
N ARG A 64 0.29 -7.57 9.57
CA ARG A 64 -1.01 -8.12 10.01
C ARG A 64 -2.11 -7.91 8.98
N ILE A 65 -2.17 -6.74 8.34
CA ILE A 65 -3.09 -6.51 7.22
C ILE A 65 -2.82 -7.47 6.06
N ILE A 66 -1.55 -7.68 5.67
CA ILE A 66 -1.22 -8.66 4.61
C ILE A 66 -1.63 -10.07 5.04
N ALA A 67 -1.38 -10.46 6.28
CA ALA A 67 -1.76 -11.77 6.81
C ALA A 67 -3.27 -12.02 6.86
N SER A 68 -4.10 -10.97 6.84
CA SER A 68 -5.57 -11.09 6.85
C SER A 68 -6.20 -11.43 5.49
N GLY A 69 -5.45 -11.36 4.39
CA GLY A 69 -6.00 -11.67 3.06
C GLY A 69 -5.13 -11.29 1.85
N GLY A 70 -3.94 -10.74 2.06
CA GLY A 70 -2.98 -10.36 1.02
C GLY A 70 -2.27 -11.54 0.34
N PHE A 71 -2.93 -12.69 0.23
CA PHE A 71 -2.44 -13.92 -0.36
C PHE A 71 -3.55 -14.67 -1.11
N VAL A 72 -3.19 -15.79 -1.74
CA VAL A 72 -4.13 -16.76 -2.33
C VAL A 72 -4.08 -18.01 -1.44
N SER A 73 -5.20 -18.38 -0.80
CA SER A 73 -5.22 -19.46 0.20
C SER A 73 -5.29 -20.87 -0.38
N VAL A 74 -5.60 -20.99 -1.66
CA VAL A 74 -5.71 -22.29 -2.34
C VAL A 74 -4.36 -22.76 -2.86
N ASN A 75 -4.12 -24.06 -2.76
CA ASN A 75 -2.97 -24.66 -3.43
C ASN A 75 -3.21 -24.63 -4.95
N THR A 76 -2.47 -23.78 -5.65
CA THR A 76 -2.59 -23.61 -7.11
C THR A 76 -2.00 -24.78 -7.90
N GLY A 77 -1.42 -25.78 -7.22
CA GLY A 77 -0.69 -26.87 -7.86
C GLY A 77 0.57 -26.39 -8.58
N ASN A 78 1.06 -27.20 -9.52
CA ASN A 78 2.15 -26.78 -10.40
C ASN A 78 1.69 -25.67 -11.35
N ALA A 79 2.58 -24.74 -11.66
CA ALA A 79 2.33 -23.72 -12.66
C ALA A 79 1.93 -24.40 -13.98
N GLN A 80 0.76 -24.01 -14.48
CA GLN A 80 0.26 -24.46 -15.78
C GLN A 80 1.08 -23.80 -16.90
N ASP A 81 1.00 -24.33 -18.12
CA ASP A 81 1.51 -23.62 -19.29
C ASP A 81 0.88 -22.21 -19.37
N ALA A 82 1.70 -21.18 -19.61
CA ALA A 82 1.26 -19.80 -19.61
C ALA A 82 0.16 -19.51 -20.64
N ASN A 83 0.06 -20.30 -21.72
CA ASN A 83 -0.98 -20.16 -22.73
C ASN A 83 -2.35 -20.69 -22.27
N ASN A 84 -2.42 -21.47 -21.18
CA ASN A 84 -3.68 -22.02 -20.69
C ASN A 84 -4.53 -21.00 -19.91
N LEU A 85 -3.91 -19.91 -19.43
CA LEU A 85 -4.61 -18.89 -18.65
C LEU A 85 -4.24 -17.49 -19.16
N PRO A 86 -4.74 -17.10 -20.34
CA PRO A 86 -4.42 -15.80 -20.93
C PRO A 86 -4.95 -14.67 -20.05
N ILE A 87 -4.06 -13.75 -19.68
CA ILE A 87 -4.40 -12.55 -18.92
C ILE A 87 -4.28 -11.35 -19.87
N PRO A 88 -5.35 -10.54 -20.03
CA PRO A 88 -5.25 -9.31 -20.81
C PRO A 88 -4.10 -8.43 -20.31
N LYS A 89 -3.26 -7.93 -21.23
CA LYS A 89 -2.07 -7.12 -20.91
C LYS A 89 -2.38 -5.98 -19.93
N ALA A 90 -3.47 -5.25 -20.15
CA ALA A 90 -3.89 -4.16 -19.27
C ALA A 90 -4.18 -4.61 -17.82
N LYS A 91 -4.71 -5.82 -17.62
CA LYS A 91 -4.91 -6.38 -16.26
C LYS A 91 -3.58 -6.81 -15.63
N ALA A 92 -2.70 -7.43 -16.41
CA ALA A 92 -1.37 -7.83 -15.94
C ALA A 92 -0.55 -6.61 -15.51
N ASP A 93 -0.56 -5.54 -16.31
CA ASP A 93 0.14 -4.28 -16.01
C ASP A 93 -0.41 -3.62 -14.75
N ALA A 94 -1.73 -3.43 -14.68
CA ALA A 94 -2.34 -2.83 -13.50
C ALA A 94 -2.13 -3.66 -12.22
N ALA A 95 -2.07 -4.99 -12.34
CA ALA A 95 -1.73 -5.87 -11.21
C ALA A 95 -0.28 -5.69 -10.78
N PHE A 96 0.65 -5.61 -11.74
CA PHE A 96 2.07 -5.39 -11.49
C PHE A 96 2.34 -4.01 -10.88
N GLU A 97 1.70 -2.96 -11.39
CA GLU A 97 1.79 -1.60 -10.86
C GLU A 97 1.27 -1.53 -9.41
N ALA A 98 0.15 -2.20 -9.11
CA ALA A 98 -0.32 -2.33 -7.73
C ALA A 98 0.68 -3.13 -6.85
N ALA A 99 1.27 -4.18 -7.40
CA ALA A 99 2.25 -5.02 -6.70
C ALA A 99 3.57 -4.29 -6.40
N ALA A 100 3.89 -3.23 -7.14
CA ALA A 100 5.07 -2.40 -6.92
C ALA A 100 5.06 -1.68 -5.56
N CYS A 101 3.96 -1.74 -4.81
CA CYS A 101 3.87 -1.21 -3.45
C CYS A 101 4.88 -1.89 -2.50
N ILE A 102 5.89 -1.12 -2.07
CA ILE A 102 6.97 -1.57 -1.17
C ILE A 102 6.67 -1.44 0.33
N GLY A 103 5.44 -1.06 0.71
CA GLY A 103 5.04 -0.95 2.11
C GLY A 103 5.76 0.14 2.92
N CYS A 104 6.32 1.19 2.29
CA CYS A 104 7.10 2.22 2.99
C CYS A 104 6.32 3.04 4.03
N GLY A 105 5.00 3.14 3.89
CA GLY A 105 4.14 3.88 4.82
C GLY A 105 4.01 5.39 4.54
N ALA A 106 4.63 5.92 3.48
CA ALA A 106 4.50 7.33 3.09
C ALA A 106 3.04 7.77 2.89
N CYS A 107 2.21 6.88 2.32
CA CYS A 107 0.78 7.10 2.12
C CYS A 107 -0.01 7.33 3.42
N VAL A 108 0.41 6.66 4.51
CA VAL A 108 -0.17 6.85 5.84
C VAL A 108 0.35 8.14 6.45
N ALA A 109 1.67 8.37 6.38
CA ALA A 109 2.32 9.52 6.99
C ALA A 109 1.81 10.86 6.43
N THR A 110 1.59 10.96 5.12
CA THR A 110 1.07 12.19 4.48
C THR A 110 -0.44 12.37 4.64
N CYS A 111 -1.18 11.28 4.87
CA CYS A 111 -2.62 11.36 4.97
C CYS A 111 -3.01 12.09 6.26
N LYS A 112 -3.82 13.15 6.15
CA LYS A 112 -4.35 13.87 7.33
C LYS A 112 -5.11 12.97 8.32
N ASN A 113 -5.67 11.85 7.84
CA ASN A 113 -6.38 10.87 8.66
C ASN A 113 -5.49 9.68 9.06
N ALA A 114 -4.21 9.66 8.66
CA ALA A 114 -3.33 8.49 8.77
C ALA A 114 -3.98 7.22 8.21
N SER A 115 -4.59 7.32 7.03
CA SER A 115 -5.28 6.19 6.39
C SER A 115 -4.31 5.26 5.66
N ALA A 116 -4.45 3.95 5.86
CA ALA A 116 -3.71 2.94 5.12
C ALA A 116 -4.39 2.50 3.81
N MET A 117 -5.52 3.12 3.44
CA MET A 117 -6.35 2.69 2.30
C MET A 117 -5.58 2.52 0.98
N LEU A 118 -4.60 3.37 0.68
CA LEU A 118 -3.79 3.19 -0.54
C LEU A 118 -2.95 1.90 -0.48
N PHE A 119 -2.33 1.61 0.66
CA PHE A 119 -1.56 0.38 0.87
C PHE A 119 -2.47 -0.85 0.77
N VAL A 120 -3.58 -0.87 1.51
CA VAL A 120 -4.53 -2.00 1.52
C VAL A 120 -5.07 -2.24 0.11
N SER A 121 -5.49 -1.17 -0.56
CA SER A 121 -6.08 -1.27 -1.89
C SER A 121 -5.10 -1.77 -2.96
N ALA A 122 -3.81 -1.43 -2.86
CA ALA A 122 -2.78 -1.96 -3.74
C ALA A 122 -2.59 -3.47 -3.55
N LYS A 123 -2.54 -3.92 -2.28
CA LYS A 123 -2.42 -5.35 -1.93
C LYS A 123 -3.66 -6.17 -2.28
N VAL A 124 -4.84 -5.57 -2.23
CA VAL A 124 -6.07 -6.18 -2.77
C VAL A 124 -6.01 -6.25 -4.29
N SER A 125 -5.68 -5.13 -4.95
CA SER A 125 -5.73 -4.98 -6.40
C SER A 125 -4.75 -5.88 -7.17
N GLN A 126 -3.53 -6.05 -6.65
CA GLN A 126 -2.54 -6.94 -7.27
C GLN A 126 -3.04 -8.39 -7.41
N LEU A 127 -3.97 -8.82 -6.54
CA LEU A 127 -4.59 -10.15 -6.57
C LEU A 127 -5.94 -10.12 -7.29
N ALA A 128 -6.77 -9.12 -7.01
CA ALA A 128 -8.14 -8.98 -7.55
C ALA A 128 -8.20 -8.71 -9.06
N LEU A 129 -7.07 -8.43 -9.72
CA LEU A 129 -6.98 -8.30 -11.17
C LEU A 129 -6.59 -9.62 -11.86
N LEU A 130 -6.06 -10.58 -11.11
CA LEU A 130 -5.58 -11.86 -11.61
C LEU A 130 -6.62 -12.97 -11.40
N PRO A 131 -6.68 -13.99 -12.27
CA PRO A 131 -7.62 -15.09 -12.14
C PRO A 131 -7.52 -15.82 -10.79
N GLN A 132 -6.30 -16.07 -10.31
CA GLN A 132 -6.02 -16.79 -9.06
C GLN A 132 -6.57 -16.07 -7.84
N GLY A 133 -6.67 -14.74 -7.88
CA GLY A 133 -7.20 -13.95 -6.78
C GLY A 133 -8.71 -13.73 -6.84
N GLN A 134 -9.40 -14.12 -7.92
CA GLN A 134 -10.86 -13.95 -8.03
C GLN A 134 -11.66 -14.72 -6.99
N PRO A 135 -11.36 -16.00 -6.67
CA PRO A 135 -12.19 -16.79 -5.75
C PRO A 135 -12.34 -16.17 -4.35
N GLU A 136 -11.35 -15.42 -3.89
CA GLU A 136 -11.33 -14.81 -2.56
C GLU A 136 -11.54 -13.30 -2.61
N ARG A 137 -11.92 -12.73 -3.75
CA ARG A 137 -11.88 -11.29 -4.00
C ARG A 137 -12.66 -10.47 -2.98
N TYR A 138 -13.89 -10.89 -2.66
CA TYR A 138 -14.81 -10.15 -1.78
C TYR A 138 -14.49 -10.38 -0.30
N ARG A 139 -14.31 -11.64 0.11
CA ARG A 139 -13.81 -11.97 1.45
C ARG A 139 -12.48 -11.27 1.77
N ARG A 140 -11.51 -11.27 0.83
CA ARG A 140 -10.21 -10.59 0.98
C ARG A 140 -10.38 -9.13 1.35
N VAL A 141 -11.18 -8.38 0.59
CA VAL A 141 -11.32 -6.96 0.85
C VAL A 141 -12.02 -6.70 2.18
N GLN A 142 -13.02 -7.50 2.56
CA GLN A 142 -13.67 -7.39 3.86
C GLN A 142 -12.68 -7.66 5.00
N SER A 143 -11.92 -8.75 4.94
CA SER A 143 -10.94 -9.12 5.98
C SER A 143 -9.82 -8.09 6.10
N MET A 144 -9.26 -7.64 4.98
CA MET A 144 -8.16 -6.67 4.98
C MET A 144 -8.58 -5.27 5.44
N VAL A 145 -9.79 -4.83 5.09
CA VAL A 145 -10.34 -3.55 5.59
C VAL A 145 -10.66 -3.66 7.09
N ALA A 146 -11.25 -4.78 7.54
CA ALA A 146 -11.52 -4.99 8.97
C ALA A 146 -10.22 -4.99 9.79
N GLN A 147 -9.16 -5.67 9.33
CA GLN A 147 -7.86 -5.64 10.00
C GLN A 147 -7.27 -4.22 10.02
N MET A 148 -7.38 -3.47 8.91
CA MET A 148 -6.92 -2.08 8.87
C MET A 148 -7.61 -1.19 9.91
N ASP A 149 -8.92 -1.37 10.10
CA ASP A 149 -9.68 -0.64 11.11
C ASP A 149 -9.24 -1.04 12.53
N GLU A 150 -8.95 -2.33 12.78
CA GLU A 150 -8.45 -2.85 14.06
C GLU A 150 -7.06 -2.28 14.42
N GLU A 151 -6.18 -2.08 13.43
CA GLU A 151 -4.88 -1.40 13.62
C GLU A 151 -5.02 0.09 13.96
N GLY A 152 -6.22 0.66 13.85
CA GLY A 152 -6.50 2.05 14.17
C GLY A 152 -6.04 3.05 13.11
N PHE A 153 -5.92 2.62 11.85
CA PHE A 153 -5.76 3.55 10.73
C PHE A 153 -7.05 4.35 10.49
N GLY A 154 -6.94 5.60 10.04
CA GLY A 154 -8.13 6.41 9.77
C GLY A 154 -8.77 6.13 8.41
N ASN A 155 -9.95 6.70 8.22
CA ASN A 155 -10.75 6.55 7.00
C ASN A 155 -10.26 7.44 5.85
N CYS A 156 -10.48 7.00 4.61
CA CYS A 156 -10.18 7.81 3.43
C CYS A 156 -11.23 8.91 3.22
N THR A 157 -10.77 10.14 3.00
CA THR A 157 -11.61 11.30 2.61
C THR A 157 -11.19 11.87 1.25
N ASN A 158 -10.60 11.05 0.37
CA ASN A 158 -10.17 11.39 -0.99
C ASN A 158 -9.30 12.66 -1.09
N THR A 159 -8.36 12.84 -0.16
CA THR A 159 -7.44 14.00 -0.18
C THR A 159 -6.36 13.89 -1.26
N GLY A 160 -6.03 12.67 -1.72
CA GLY A 160 -5.09 12.44 -2.81
C GLY A 160 -3.60 12.55 -2.46
N ALA A 161 -3.26 13.08 -1.29
CA ALA A 161 -1.86 13.20 -0.82
C ALA A 161 -1.09 11.86 -0.83
N CYS A 162 -1.78 10.74 -0.59
CA CYS A 162 -1.15 9.43 -0.58
C CYS A 162 -0.59 8.97 -1.94
N GLU A 163 -1.22 9.35 -3.05
CA GLU A 163 -0.73 9.05 -4.40
C GLU A 163 0.39 10.02 -4.78
N ALA A 164 0.22 11.31 -4.46
CA ALA A 164 1.22 12.35 -4.74
C ALA A 164 2.58 12.04 -4.08
N GLU A 165 2.58 11.59 -2.83
CA GLU A 165 3.82 11.29 -2.08
C GLU A 165 4.28 9.83 -2.23
N CYS A 166 3.63 9.03 -3.09
CA CYS A 166 3.99 7.62 -3.23
C CYS A 166 5.30 7.49 -4.02
N PRO A 167 6.40 6.94 -3.46
CA PRO A 167 7.66 6.79 -4.17
C PRO A 167 7.60 5.75 -5.31
N LYS A 168 6.48 5.03 -5.43
CA LYS A 168 6.23 4.03 -6.48
C LYS A 168 5.05 4.38 -7.38
N GLY A 169 4.49 5.58 -7.23
CA GLY A 169 3.39 6.05 -8.08
C GLY A 169 2.14 5.17 -8.00
N ILE A 170 1.82 4.61 -6.83
CA ILE A 170 0.64 3.76 -6.66
C ILE A 170 -0.62 4.63 -6.81
N SER A 171 -1.45 4.28 -7.80
CA SER A 171 -2.60 5.11 -8.13
C SER A 171 -3.80 4.95 -7.19
N LEU A 172 -4.55 6.05 -7.01
CA LEU A 172 -5.85 6.06 -6.31
C LEU A 172 -6.92 5.17 -6.98
N GLU A 173 -6.74 4.78 -8.24
CA GLU A 173 -7.64 3.82 -8.90
C GLU A 173 -7.75 2.50 -8.14
N ASN A 174 -6.69 2.10 -7.42
CA ASN A 174 -6.70 0.94 -6.55
C ASN A 174 -7.71 1.12 -5.41
N ILE A 175 -7.77 2.29 -4.78
CA ILE A 175 -8.76 2.61 -3.74
C ILE A 175 -10.18 2.55 -4.32
N ALA A 176 -10.38 3.12 -5.50
CA ALA A 176 -11.68 3.07 -6.17
C ALA A 176 -12.12 1.62 -6.48
N ARG A 177 -11.20 0.76 -6.93
CA ARG A 177 -11.45 -0.67 -7.16
C ARG A 177 -11.80 -1.39 -5.87
N MET A 178 -10.99 -1.22 -4.83
CA MET A 178 -11.21 -1.84 -3.52
C MET A 178 -12.55 -1.42 -2.92
N ASN A 179 -12.92 -0.13 -2.98
CA ASN A 179 -14.19 0.35 -2.47
C ASN A 179 -15.37 -0.30 -3.22
N ARG A 180 -15.30 -0.41 -4.56
CA ARG A 180 -16.33 -1.12 -5.34
C ARG A 180 -16.46 -2.57 -4.92
N ASP A 181 -15.34 -3.27 -4.77
CA ASP A 181 -15.33 -4.67 -4.32
C ASP A 181 -15.92 -4.79 -2.89
N TYR A 182 -15.55 -3.89 -1.97
CA TYR A 182 -16.05 -3.88 -0.60
C TYR A 182 -17.57 -3.63 -0.52
N PHE A 183 -18.09 -2.69 -1.31
CA PHE A 183 -19.53 -2.45 -1.39
C PHE A 183 -20.28 -3.62 -2.06
N THR A 184 -19.68 -4.21 -3.10
CA THR A 184 -20.26 -5.38 -3.77
C THR A 184 -20.33 -6.58 -2.83
N ALA A 185 -19.30 -6.80 -2.01
CA ALA A 185 -19.26 -7.84 -0.99
C ALA A 185 -20.36 -7.70 0.09
N LYS A 186 -20.90 -6.49 0.32
CA LYS A 186 -22.04 -6.28 1.22
C LYS A 186 -23.38 -6.63 0.57
N LEU A 187 -23.45 -6.63 -0.76
CA LEU A 187 -24.65 -6.94 -1.54
C LEU A 187 -24.75 -8.42 -1.89
N ILE A 188 -23.60 -9.08 -2.04
CA ILE A 188 -23.49 -10.52 -2.28
C ILE A 188 -23.29 -11.16 -0.90
N SER A 189 -24.35 -11.69 -0.31
CA SER A 189 -24.25 -12.50 0.90
C SER A 189 -23.46 -13.77 0.58
N GLU A 190 -22.17 -13.82 0.92
CA GLU A 190 -21.46 -15.10 0.97
C GLU A 190 -21.82 -15.76 2.29
N GLU A 191 -22.60 -16.84 2.20
CA GLU A 191 -22.77 -17.85 3.25
C GLU A 191 -21.37 -18.28 3.71
N GLU A 192 -21.13 -18.26 5.02
CA GLU A 192 -19.93 -18.83 5.63
C GLU A 192 -19.80 -20.29 5.19
N VAL A 193 -18.76 -20.60 4.39
CA VAL A 193 -18.31 -21.98 4.16
C VAL A 193 -17.40 -22.41 5.30
#